data_AF-A0A944J346-F1
#
_entry.id   AF-A0A944J346-F1
#
_cell.length_a   1.000
_cell.length_b   1.000
_cell.length_c   1.000
_cell.angle_alpha   90.00
_cell.angle_beta   90.00
_cell.angle_gamma   90.00
#
_symmetry.space_group_name_H-M   'P 1'
#
loop_
_entity.id
_entity.type
_entity.pdbx_description
1 polymer ?
#
loop_
_entity_poly.entity_id
_entity_poly.type
_entity_poly.pdbx_seq_one_letter_code
_entity_poly.pdbx_strand_id
1 'polypeptide(L)' 'MTWALTRRPPEPEAPFAELQRIESDPAYRGLFLVQLDAAITDRDAEREAVLHAIEAAADRLRRLVGPGGSDERAA' A
#
# COMPACT_ATOMS: atom_id res chain seq x y z
N MET A 1 5.99 -43.96 -15.68
CA MET A 1 5.22 -42.86 -16.30
C MET A 1 4.94 -41.83 -15.23
N THR A 2 5.62 -40.68 -15.29
CA THR A 2 5.54 -39.62 -14.28
C THR A 2 4.45 -38.63 -14.70
N TRP A 3 3.36 -38.56 -13.95
CA TRP A 3 2.28 -37.61 -14.21
C TRP A 3 2.76 -36.20 -13.84
N ALA A 4 3.03 -35.38 -14.85
CA ALA A 4 3.27 -33.96 -14.67
C ALA A 4 1.97 -33.31 -14.16
N LEU A 5 2.00 -32.76 -12.95
CA LEU A 5 0.97 -31.90 -12.41
C LEU A 5 0.93 -30.62 -13.26
N THR A 6 0.24 -30.67 -14.39
CA THR A 6 -0.08 -29.48 -15.17
C THR A 6 -0.96 -28.62 -14.27
N ARG A 7 -0.42 -27.47 -13.79
CA ARG A 7 -1.25 -26.44 -13.17
C ARG A 7 -2.29 -26.06 -14.21
N ARG A 8 -3.54 -26.47 -13.98
CA ARG A 8 -4.67 -26.02 -14.78
C ARG A 8 -4.68 -24.49 -14.71
N PRO A 9 -4.73 -23.78 -15.84
CA PRO A 9 -4.94 -22.34 -15.83
C PRO A 9 -6.24 -22.07 -15.05
N PRO A 10 -6.26 -21.10 -14.12
CA PRO A 10 -7.50 -20.71 -13.48
C PRO A 10 -8.49 -20.31 -14.59
N GLU A 11 -9.66 -20.94 -14.59
CA GLU A 11 -10.74 -20.51 -15.48
C GLU A 11 -11.07 -19.06 -15.14
N PRO A 12 -11.30 -18.20 -16.16
CA PRO A 12 -11.63 -16.80 -15.91
C PRO A 12 -12.90 -16.74 -15.08
N GLU A 13 -12.81 -16.15 -13.89
CA GLU A 13 -13.97 -15.93 -13.02
C GLU A 13 -15.00 -15.09 -13.78
N ALA A 14 -16.27 -15.51 -13.70
CA ALA A 14 -17.36 -14.75 -14.29
C ALA A 14 -17.35 -13.31 -13.73
N PRO A 15 -17.77 -12.31 -14.52
CA PRO A 15 -17.88 -10.95 -14.03
C PRO A 15 -18.65 -10.92 -12.70
N PHE A 16 -18.10 -10.23 -11.70
CA PHE A 16 -18.68 -10.11 -10.37
C PHE A 16 -18.83 -11.41 -9.56
N ALA A 17 -18.14 -12.50 -9.93
CA ALA A 17 -18.18 -13.77 -9.18
C ALA A 17 -17.79 -13.59 -7.70
N GLU A 18 -16.78 -12.75 -7.42
CA GLU A 18 -16.38 -12.40 -6.06
C GLU A 18 -17.47 -11.64 -5.30
N LEU A 19 -18.08 -10.63 -5.94
CA LEU A 19 -19.21 -9.88 -5.36
C LEU A 19 -20.39 -10.79 -5.04
N GLN A 20 -20.73 -11.72 -5.93
CA GLN A 20 -21.78 -12.69 -5.69
C GLN A 20 -21.45 -13.61 -4.50
N ARG A 21 -20.19 -14.01 -4.35
CA ARG A 21 -19.73 -14.82 -3.21
C ARG A 21 -19.81 -14.05 -1.91
N ILE A 22 -19.40 -12.78 -1.90
CA ILE A 22 -19.53 -11.86 -0.75
C ILE A 22 -21.00 -11.69 -0.36
N GLU A 23 -21.91 -11.58 -1.32
CA GLU A 23 -23.34 -11.41 -1.02
C GLU A 23 -24.00 -12.71 -0.53
N SER A 24 -23.62 -13.85 -1.11
CA SER A 24 -24.30 -15.13 -0.87
C SER A 24 -23.77 -15.91 0.33
N ASP A 25 -22.50 -15.70 0.74
CA ASP A 25 -21.85 -16.43 1.82
C ASP A 25 -21.45 -15.47 2.97
N PRO A 26 -22.18 -15.50 4.11
CA PRO A 26 -21.88 -14.63 5.25
C PRO A 26 -20.52 -14.89 5.91
N ALA A 27 -20.03 -16.13 5.89
CA ALA A 27 -18.72 -16.48 6.46
C ALA A 27 -17.61 -15.93 5.57
N TYR A 28 -17.75 -16.10 4.26
CA TYR A 28 -16.83 -15.49 3.29
C TYR A 28 -16.84 -13.97 3.39
N ARG A 29 -18.03 -13.34 3.47
CA ARG A 29 -18.15 -11.90 3.69
C ARG A 29 -17.42 -11.43 4.94
N GLY A 30 -17.58 -12.15 6.06
CA GLY A 30 -16.90 -11.81 7.31
C GLY A 30 -15.37 -11.83 7.16
N LEU A 31 -14.82 -12.87 6.54
CA LEU A 31 -13.39 -12.98 6.27
C LEU A 31 -12.90 -11.88 5.32
N PHE A 32 -13.64 -11.63 4.24
CA PHE A 32 -13.31 -10.58 3.27
C PHE A 32 -13.23 -9.20 3.92
N LEU A 33 -14.22 -8.85 4.76
CA LEU A 33 -14.25 -7.54 5.43
C LEU A 33 -13.08 -7.36 6.40
N VAL A 34 -12.70 -8.40 7.16
CA VAL A 34 -11.53 -8.35 8.05
C VAL A 34 -10.24 -8.15 7.26
N GLN A 35 -10.09 -8.85 6.14
CA GLN A 35 -8.91 -8.69 5.28
C GLN A 35 -8.86 -7.32 4.63
N LEU A 36 -10.01 -6.78 4.21
CA LEU A 36 -10.12 -5.44 3.65
C LEU A 36 -9.74 -4.37 4.69
N ASP A 37 -10.22 -4.49 5.92
CA ASP A 37 -9.90 -3.58 7.01
C ASP A 37 -8.39 -3.58 7.35
N ALA A 38 -7.79 -4.76 7.40
CA ALA A 38 -6.34 -4.91 7.57
C ALA A 38 -5.56 -4.25 6.43
N ALA A 39 -5.97 -4.48 5.17
CA ALA A 39 -5.31 -3.88 4.01
C ALA A 39 -5.42 -2.35 3.98
N ILE A 40 -6.56 -1.80 4.40
CA ILE A 40 -6.75 -0.35 4.54
C ILE A 40 -5.82 0.19 5.63
N THR A 41 -5.80 -0.47 6.79
CA THR A 41 -4.93 -0.08 7.92
C THR A 41 -3.46 -0.07 7.52
N ASP A 42 -2.99 -1.12 6.84
CA ASP A 42 -1.61 -1.21 6.36
C ASP A 42 -1.29 -0.08 5.36
N ARG A 43 -2.23 0.22 4.46
CA ARG A 43 -2.06 1.28 3.46
C ARG A 43 -2.00 2.67 4.09
N ASP A 44 -2.80 2.92 5.12
CA ASP A 44 -2.79 4.16 5.87
C ASP A 44 -1.50 4.33 6.67
N ALA A 45 -1.00 3.25 7.30
CA ALA A 45 0.29 3.26 7.98
C ALA A 45 1.45 3.56 7.02
N GLU A 46 1.44 2.95 5.82
CA GLU A 46 2.41 3.25 4.76
C GLU A 46 2.35 4.73 4.35
N ARG A 47 1.14 5.25 4.13
CA ARG A 47 0.93 6.65 3.74
C ARG A 47 1.48 7.61 4.80
N GLU A 48 1.21 7.34 6.07
CA GLU A 48 1.71 8.16 7.18
C GLU A 48 3.24 8.13 7.27
N ALA A 49 3.84 6.95 7.12
CA ALA A 49 5.30 6.82 7.10
C ALA A 49 5.94 7.64 5.96
N VAL A 50 5.31 7.64 4.78
CA VAL A 50 5.76 8.47 3.65
C VAL A 50 5.65 9.96 3.97
N LEU A 51 4.55 10.40 4.58
CA LEU A 51 4.37 11.81 4.97
C LEU A 51 5.44 12.25 5.97
N HIS A 52 5.69 11.47 7.03
CA HIS A 52 6.74 11.76 7.99
C HIS A 52 8.14 11.81 7.36
N ALA A 53 8.43 10.93 6.40
CA ALA A 53 9.70 10.95 5.68
C ALA A 53 9.86 12.26 4.86
N ILE A 54 8.78 12.71 4.21
CA ILE A 54 8.77 13.97 3.45
C ILE A 54 8.98 15.17 4.38
N GLU A 55 8.28 15.22 5.51
CA GLU A 55 8.41 16.29 6.51
C GLU A 55 9.83 16.36 7.07
N ALA A 56 10.40 15.21 7.45
CA ALA A 56 11.77 15.14 7.94
C ALA A 56 12.79 15.60 6.87
N ALA A 57 12.58 15.24 5.60
CA ALA A 57 13.40 15.71 4.50
C ALA A 57 13.28 17.22 4.29
N ALA A 58 12.07 17.76 4.34
CA ALA A 58 11.81 19.19 4.24
C ALA A 58 12.50 19.97 5.38
N ASP A 59 12.42 19.48 6.62
CA ASP A 59 13.10 20.08 7.77
C ASP A 59 14.61 20.02 7.66
N ARG A 60 15.16 18.94 7.08
CA ARG A 60 16.59 18.86 6.78
C ARG A 60 16.99 19.92 5.75
N LEU A 61 16.20 20.10 4.68
CA LEU A 61 16.47 21.11 3.66
C LEU A 61 16.37 22.53 4.22
N ARG A 62 15.35 22.84 5.02
CA ARG A 62 15.20 24.16 5.67
C ARG A 62 16.41 24.51 6.53
N ARG A 63 16.96 23.52 7.27
CA ARG A 63 18.19 23.72 8.06
C ARG A 63 19.42 23.97 7.20
N LEU A 64 19.54 23.32 6.05
CA LEU A 64 20.65 23.52 5.12
C LEU A 64 20.60 24.87 4.40
N VAL A 65 19.39 25.38 4.14
CA VAL A 65 19.15 26.64 3.40
C VAL A 65 18.98 27.85 4.34
N GLY A 66 19.03 27.65 5.66
CA GLY A 66 18.90 28.71 6.66
C GLY A 66 19.95 29.84 6.51
N PRO A 67 19.73 31.01 7.14
CA PRO A 67 20.36 32.28 6.79
C PRO A 67 21.87 32.42 7.08
N GLY A 68 22.57 31.33 7.43
CA GLY A 68 24.03 31.30 7.58
C GLY A 68 24.80 30.93 6.31
N GLY A 69 24.10 30.58 5.22
CA GLY A 69 24.74 30.18 3.94
C GLY A 69 25.00 31.33 2.95
N SER A 70 24.67 32.57 3.31
CA SER A 70 24.71 33.73 2.42
C SER A 70 25.58 34.89 2.93
N ASP A 71 26.58 34.64 3.77
CA ASP A 71 27.50 35.68 4.28
C ASP A 71 28.98 35.50 3.86
N GLU A 72 29.29 34.60 2.92
CA GLU A 72 30.67 34.41 2.45
C GLU A 72 30.78 34.53 0.92
N ARG A 73 30.23 35.62 0.36
CA ARG A 73 30.53 36.10 -1.01
C ARG A 73 30.69 37.63 -1.07
N ALA A 74 31.24 38.20 0.00
CA ALA A 74 31.75 39.58 0.01
C ALA A 74 33.20 39.57 0.52
N ALA A 75 34.12 39.12 -0.34
CA ALA A 75 35.55 39.36 -0.24
C ALA A 75 36.13 39.45 -1.65
#